data_AF-A0AAE7PGA0-F1
#
_entry.id   AF-A0AAE7PGA0-F1
#
_cell.length_a   1.000
_cell.length_b   1.000
_cell.length_c   1.000
_cell.angle_alpha   90.00
_cell.angle_beta   90.00
_cell.angle_gamma   90.00
#
_symmetry.space_group_name_H-M   'P 1'
#
loop_
_entity.id
_entity.type
_entity.pdbx_description
1 polymer ?
#
loop_
_entity_poly.entity_id
_entity_poly.type
_entity_poly.pdbx_seq_one_letter_code
_entity_poly.pdbx_strand_id
1 'polypeptide(L)'
;MGGGGDNFVASLIWRKKYGGGKGSRFFVDLHEYILVYAKNINNLQEFYIERNNKQKEIFTETDKYEAERGKFYIRPLKSGLAERKTLIYPITCPNGSIITTQWICAKETFEKMKSEERIVFKKLKNGSYNVYKKFYEKDNNSQVLTESIIYDLAYNQQGKEELKKLFNINEGRETIFNNPKPEALLKRIIEISTQENDLVLDFFAGSGTTCAVAHKLKRKYIGIEMGEHFDSVILPRLKKVIGGFKSGAAKEFNGGGVVKVYALESYEEILRKIKHEDNDKPLAYDEQYSDLVECKNESYTLNLNALEKMGVDIKETLENLWGLKVEFFNEKMVKFKGNDKEVEILKALKEALIW
;
A
#
# COMPACT_ATOMS: atom_id res chain seq x y z
N MET A 1 -1.45 -18.25 20.27
CA MET A 1 -0.87 -17.92 18.94
C MET A 1 -1.98 -17.29 18.13
N GLY A 2 -1.98 -15.97 17.90
CA GLY A 2 -3.14 -15.27 17.31
C GLY A 2 -2.77 -14.00 16.53
N GLY A 3 -1.50 -13.83 16.16
CA GLY A 3 -0.99 -12.62 15.50
C GLY A 3 -1.21 -12.56 13.99
N GLY A 4 -2.15 -13.32 13.43
CA GLY A 4 -2.45 -13.29 11.99
C GLY A 4 -1.43 -13.98 11.06
N GLY A 5 -0.38 -14.60 11.60
CA GLY A 5 0.62 -15.33 10.81
C GLY A 5 0.04 -16.44 9.93
N ASP A 6 -1.04 -17.08 10.37
CA ASP A 6 -1.72 -18.15 9.63
C ASP A 6 -2.40 -17.66 8.33
N ASN A 7 -2.57 -16.35 8.17
CA ASN A 7 -3.10 -15.73 6.96
C ASN A 7 -2.06 -14.94 6.16
N PHE A 8 -0.76 -15.15 6.44
CA PHE A 8 0.31 -14.61 5.61
C PHE A 8 0.28 -15.28 4.23
N VAL A 9 0.25 -14.47 3.17
CA VAL A 9 0.17 -14.96 1.79
C VAL A 9 1.55 -14.93 1.15
N ALA A 10 2.19 -13.75 1.13
CA ALA A 10 3.48 -13.55 0.48
C ALA A 10 4.17 -12.26 0.94
N SER A 11 5.49 -12.21 0.74
CA SER A 11 6.26 -10.98 0.74
C SER A 11 6.71 -10.71 -0.68
N LEU A 12 6.10 -9.72 -1.34
CA LEU A 12 6.51 -9.31 -2.68
C LEU A 12 7.73 -8.39 -2.59
N ILE A 13 8.62 -8.50 -3.56
CA ILE A 13 9.82 -7.68 -3.68
C ILE A 13 9.62 -6.78 -4.89
N TRP A 14 9.56 -5.47 -4.67
CA TRP A 14 9.43 -4.49 -5.76
C TRP A 14 10.75 -3.76 -5.97
N ARG A 15 11.27 -3.79 -7.20
CA ARG A 15 12.44 -2.99 -7.58
C ARG A 15 12.06 -1.52 -7.71
N LYS A 16 12.36 -0.72 -6.68
CA LYS A 16 12.05 0.71 -6.60
C LYS A 16 12.99 1.63 -7.38
N LYS A 17 14.16 1.15 -7.82
CA LYS A 17 15.19 1.93 -8.53
C LYS A 17 15.84 1.11 -9.63
N TYR A 18 16.17 1.77 -10.76
CA TYR A 18 16.90 1.14 -11.86
C TYR A 18 18.35 0.80 -11.48
N GLY A 19 19.06 1.73 -10.82
CA GLY A 19 20.47 1.56 -10.48
C GLY A 19 20.83 2.15 -9.12
N GLY A 20 22.05 1.87 -8.69
CA GLY A 20 22.61 2.36 -7.44
C GLY A 20 23.19 3.76 -7.54
N GLY A 21 22.93 4.59 -6.53
CA GLY A 21 23.69 5.82 -6.31
C GLY A 21 25.01 5.54 -5.59
N LYS A 22 25.95 6.49 -5.64
CA LYS A 22 27.30 6.39 -5.02
C LYS A 22 27.31 6.28 -3.47
N GLY A 23 26.15 6.16 -2.81
CA GLY A 23 26.00 6.25 -1.35
C GLY A 23 25.88 4.92 -0.61
N SER A 24 25.85 3.78 -1.29
CA SER A 24 25.77 2.46 -0.62
C SER A 24 27.14 1.95 -0.19
N ARG A 25 27.30 1.59 1.10
CA ARG A 25 28.55 1.07 1.66
C ARG A 25 28.82 -0.41 1.34
N PHE A 26 27.79 -1.26 1.37
CA PHE A 26 27.93 -2.71 1.21
C PHE A 26 27.10 -3.25 0.05
N PHE A 27 25.79 -2.98 0.08
CA PHE A 27 24.85 -3.37 -0.97
C PHE A 27 24.05 -2.17 -1.42
N VAL A 28 23.79 -2.12 -2.72
CA VAL A 28 22.88 -1.13 -3.29
C VAL A 28 21.45 -1.50 -2.93
N ASP A 29 20.76 -0.63 -2.19
CA ASP A 29 19.34 -0.77 -1.89
C ASP A 29 18.47 -0.40 -3.10
N LEU A 30 18.01 -1.43 -3.82
CA LEU A 30 17.23 -1.33 -5.06
C LEU A 30 15.77 -1.70 -4.90
N HIS A 31 15.36 -2.25 -3.75
CA HIS A 31 14.01 -2.80 -3.60
C HIS A 31 13.30 -2.35 -2.33
N GLU A 32 11.99 -2.57 -2.31
CA GLU A 32 11.11 -2.47 -1.16
C GLU A 32 10.30 -3.76 -1.04
N TYR A 33 9.76 -4.01 0.14
CA TYR A 33 8.90 -5.15 0.42
C TYR A 33 7.44 -4.72 0.46
N ILE A 34 6.55 -5.58 -0.05
CA ILE A 34 5.10 -5.44 0.05
C ILE A 34 4.58 -6.72 0.69
N LEU A 35 4.11 -6.61 1.93
CA LEU A 35 3.58 -7.74 2.67
C LEU A 35 2.10 -7.94 2.32
N VAL A 36 1.73 -9.17 2.01
CA VAL A 36 0.37 -9.55 1.62
C VAL A 36 -0.21 -10.49 2.67
N TYR A 37 -1.34 -10.09 3.24
CA TYR A 37 -2.10 -10.87 4.21
C TYR A 37 -3.54 -10.98 3.73
N ALA A 38 -4.18 -12.11 4.06
CA ALA A 38 -5.60 -12.30 3.86
C ALA A 38 -6.35 -12.20 5.20
N LYS A 39 -7.65 -11.90 5.16
CA LYS A 39 -8.51 -12.08 6.34
C LYS A 39 -8.73 -13.58 6.63
N ASN A 40 -8.92 -14.35 5.57
CA ASN A 40 -9.00 -15.80 5.58
C ASN A 40 -8.33 -16.33 4.30
N ILE A 41 -7.17 -16.97 4.44
CA ILE A 41 -6.39 -17.44 3.30
C ILE A 41 -7.09 -18.54 2.51
N ASN A 42 -7.99 -19.32 3.13
CA ASN A 42 -8.74 -20.38 2.46
C ASN A 42 -9.80 -19.85 1.48
N ASN A 43 -10.20 -18.58 1.62
CA ASN A 43 -11.14 -17.91 0.73
C ASN A 43 -10.42 -17.09 -0.35
N LEU A 44 -9.09 -17.08 -0.35
CA LEU A 44 -8.31 -16.24 -1.25
C LEU A 44 -8.20 -16.91 -2.62
N GLN A 45 -8.54 -16.16 -3.67
CA GLN A 45 -8.32 -16.59 -5.04
C GLN A 45 -6.88 -16.35 -5.46
N GLU A 46 -6.42 -17.08 -6.48
CA GLU A 46 -5.11 -16.87 -7.07
C GLU A 46 -4.98 -15.51 -7.77
N PHE A 47 -3.81 -14.88 -7.63
CA PHE A 47 -3.53 -13.58 -8.23
C PHE A 47 -3.00 -13.74 -9.66
N TYR A 48 -3.88 -13.71 -10.64
CA TYR A 48 -3.54 -13.80 -12.07
C TYR A 48 -3.28 -12.43 -12.72
N ILE A 49 -2.34 -12.40 -13.65
CA ILE A 49 -2.05 -11.27 -14.54
C ILE A 49 -2.00 -11.74 -15.98
N GLU A 50 -2.32 -10.86 -16.92
CA GLU A 50 -2.06 -11.13 -18.33
C GLU A 50 -0.56 -11.29 -18.60
N ARG A 51 -0.22 -12.19 -19.53
CA ARG A 51 1.16 -12.35 -20.00
C ARG A 51 1.68 -11.07 -20.63
N ASN A 52 2.89 -10.67 -20.26
CA ASN A 52 3.59 -9.58 -20.94
C ASN A 52 4.13 -10.01 -22.32
N ASN A 53 4.54 -9.06 -23.15
CA ASN A 53 5.02 -9.34 -24.52
C ASN A 53 6.19 -10.33 -24.54
N LYS A 54 7.17 -10.17 -23.64
CA LYS A 54 8.32 -11.08 -23.51
C LYS A 54 7.91 -12.52 -23.18
N GLN A 55 6.89 -12.69 -22.35
CA GLN A 55 6.34 -14.01 -22.03
C GLN A 55 5.56 -14.60 -23.21
N LYS A 56 5.01 -13.77 -24.12
CA LYS A 56 4.32 -14.24 -25.33
C LYS A 56 5.31 -14.69 -26.42
N GLU A 57 6.52 -14.13 -26.45
CA GLU A 57 7.56 -14.48 -27.44
C GLU A 57 7.98 -15.95 -27.44
N ILE A 58 7.80 -16.67 -26.33
CA ILE A 58 8.19 -18.09 -26.23
C ILE A 58 7.27 -19.02 -27.06
N PHE A 59 6.05 -18.57 -27.40
CA PHE A 59 5.05 -19.38 -28.09
C PHE A 59 5.25 -19.27 -29.61
N THR A 60 6.03 -20.18 -30.18
CA THR A 60 6.45 -20.12 -31.59
C THR A 60 5.76 -21.14 -32.49
N GLU A 61 5.34 -22.27 -31.95
CA GLU A 61 4.85 -23.42 -32.71
C GLU A 61 3.32 -23.39 -32.90
N THR A 62 2.83 -24.04 -33.94
CA THR A 62 1.40 -24.12 -34.27
C THR A 62 0.96 -25.56 -34.50
N ASP A 63 -0.33 -25.82 -34.27
CA ASP A 63 -0.99 -27.08 -34.62
C ASP A 63 -2.48 -26.83 -34.93
N LYS A 64 -3.24 -27.91 -35.15
CA LYS A 64 -4.67 -27.83 -35.47
C LYS A 64 -5.53 -27.11 -34.42
N TYR A 65 -5.01 -26.87 -33.22
CA TYR A 65 -5.70 -26.16 -32.13
C TYR A 65 -5.32 -24.67 -32.05
N GLU A 66 -4.55 -24.11 -32.98
CA GLU A 66 -4.09 -22.72 -32.92
C GLU A 66 -5.25 -21.71 -32.76
N ALA A 67 -6.37 -21.91 -33.47
CA ALA A 67 -7.53 -21.03 -33.36
C ALA A 67 -8.11 -21.00 -31.92
N GLU A 68 -8.21 -22.16 -31.28
CA GLU A 68 -8.80 -22.33 -29.94
C GLU A 68 -7.80 -22.03 -28.82
N ARG A 69 -6.58 -22.56 -28.91
CA ARG A 69 -5.57 -22.57 -27.84
C ARG A 69 -4.40 -21.60 -28.08
N GLY A 70 -4.25 -21.07 -29.29
CA GLY A 70 -3.13 -20.21 -29.67
C GLY A 70 -1.85 -20.98 -30.02
N LYS A 71 -0.75 -20.26 -30.20
CA LYS A 71 0.57 -20.87 -30.43
C LYS A 71 1.02 -21.61 -29.18
N PHE A 72 1.93 -22.57 -29.34
CA PHE A 72 2.49 -23.32 -28.22
C PHE A 72 4.01 -23.34 -28.20
N TYR A 73 4.56 -23.73 -27.06
CA TYR A 73 5.92 -24.22 -26.93
C TYR A 73 5.93 -25.54 -26.19
N ILE A 74 7.05 -26.26 -26.25
CA ILE A 74 7.21 -27.56 -25.59
C ILE A 74 8.25 -27.51 -24.48
N ARG A 75 8.01 -28.27 -23.40
CA ARG A 75 9.03 -28.57 -22.39
C ARG A 75 9.11 -30.07 -22.10
N PRO A 76 10.29 -30.58 -21.72
CA PRO A 76 10.45 -31.98 -21.33
C PRO A 76 9.45 -32.33 -20.21
N LEU A 77 8.81 -33.50 -20.34
CA LEU A 77 7.96 -34.07 -19.28
C LEU A 77 8.81 -34.71 -18.17
N LYS A 78 10.07 -35.06 -18.47
CA LYS A 78 11.01 -35.62 -17.50
C LYS A 78 11.30 -34.58 -16.42
N SER A 79 11.19 -35.00 -15.16
CA SER A 79 11.50 -34.15 -14.01
C SER A 79 13.00 -34.15 -13.72
N GLY A 80 13.54 -32.98 -13.37
CA GLY A 80 14.89 -32.82 -12.82
C GLY A 80 14.91 -32.58 -11.31
N LEU A 81 13.77 -32.74 -10.63
CA LEU A 81 13.62 -32.50 -9.19
C LEU A 81 14.01 -33.74 -8.36
N ALA A 82 14.12 -33.55 -7.05
CA ALA A 82 14.33 -34.64 -6.09
C ALA A 82 13.34 -35.79 -6.28
N GLU A 83 13.78 -37.00 -5.94
CA GLU A 83 13.02 -38.22 -6.21
C GLU A 83 11.68 -38.25 -5.44
N ARG A 84 10.62 -38.65 -6.15
CA ARG A 84 9.25 -38.83 -5.70
C ARG A 84 8.72 -40.09 -6.37
N LYS A 85 8.71 -41.20 -5.63
CA LYS A 85 8.30 -42.52 -6.14
C LYS A 85 6.94 -42.54 -6.83
N THR A 86 6.00 -41.72 -6.35
CA THR A 86 4.65 -41.58 -6.96
C THR A 86 4.65 -41.00 -8.37
N LEU A 87 5.73 -40.35 -8.79
CA LEU A 87 5.91 -39.76 -10.12
C LEU A 87 6.79 -40.61 -11.04
N ILE A 88 7.23 -41.79 -10.58
CA ILE A 88 8.01 -42.74 -11.37
C ILE A 88 7.07 -43.81 -11.90
N TYR A 89 6.81 -43.80 -13.20
CA TYR A 89 5.96 -44.79 -13.85
C TYR A 89 6.36 -44.97 -15.32
N PRO A 90 6.07 -46.12 -15.94
CA PRO A 90 6.39 -46.37 -17.34
C PRO A 90 5.45 -45.59 -18.27
N ILE A 91 6.01 -45.05 -19.35
CA ILE A 91 5.26 -44.50 -20.49
C ILE A 91 5.67 -45.26 -21.76
N THR A 92 4.68 -45.79 -22.48
CA THR A 92 4.88 -46.46 -23.77
C THR A 92 4.96 -45.44 -24.90
N CYS A 93 6.03 -45.48 -25.69
CA CYS A 93 6.27 -44.66 -26.86
C CYS A 93 5.60 -45.22 -28.12
N PRO A 94 5.47 -44.44 -29.21
CA PRO A 94 4.81 -44.88 -30.44
C PRO A 94 5.41 -46.13 -31.10
N ASN A 95 6.71 -46.40 -30.91
CA ASN A 95 7.38 -47.60 -31.42
C ASN A 95 7.29 -48.81 -30.48
N GLY A 96 6.48 -48.74 -29.42
CA GLY A 96 6.35 -49.78 -28.40
C GLY A 96 7.44 -49.76 -27.30
N SER A 97 8.49 -48.95 -27.44
CA SER A 97 9.52 -48.82 -26.38
C SER A 97 8.94 -48.17 -25.12
N ILE A 98 9.47 -48.52 -23.96
CA ILE A 98 9.00 -48.02 -22.66
C ILE A 98 10.07 -47.13 -22.04
N ILE A 99 9.67 -45.95 -21.55
CA ILE A 99 10.51 -45.06 -20.77
C ILE A 99 9.98 -45.05 -19.34
N THR A 100 10.80 -45.46 -18.38
CA THR A 100 10.49 -45.38 -16.95
C THR A 100 11.46 -44.42 -16.30
N THR A 101 10.95 -43.28 -15.83
CA THR A 101 11.71 -42.22 -15.16
C THR A 101 10.76 -41.43 -14.27
N GLN A 102 11.28 -40.47 -13.50
CA GLN A 102 10.44 -39.48 -12.83
C GLN A 102 9.88 -38.45 -13.83
N TRP A 103 8.56 -38.27 -13.80
CA TRP A 103 7.84 -37.29 -14.59
C TRP A 103 7.44 -36.07 -13.76
N ILE A 104 7.08 -34.97 -14.42
CA ILE A 104 6.62 -33.74 -13.73
C ILE A 104 5.19 -33.85 -13.16
N CYS A 105 4.44 -34.88 -13.54
CA CYS A 105 3.04 -35.08 -13.16
C CYS A 105 2.75 -36.54 -12.84
N ALA A 106 1.62 -36.82 -12.19
CA ALA A 106 1.14 -38.17 -11.94
C ALA A 106 0.63 -38.83 -13.24
N LYS A 107 0.47 -40.16 -13.21
CA LYS A 107 0.06 -40.96 -14.37
C LYS A 107 -1.32 -40.53 -14.90
N GLU A 108 -2.26 -40.26 -14.02
CA GLU A 108 -3.63 -39.84 -14.37
C GLU A 108 -3.60 -38.50 -15.11
N THR A 109 -2.79 -37.56 -14.63
CA THR A 109 -2.60 -36.25 -15.30
C THR A 109 -1.95 -36.42 -16.67
N PHE A 110 -0.97 -37.32 -16.79
CA PHE A 110 -0.37 -37.64 -18.08
C PHE A 110 -1.38 -38.20 -19.08
N GLU A 111 -2.18 -39.20 -18.70
CA GLU A 111 -3.18 -39.79 -19.59
C GLU A 111 -4.23 -38.77 -20.02
N LYS A 112 -4.66 -37.89 -19.10
CA LYS A 112 -5.53 -36.75 -19.45
C LYS A 112 -4.87 -35.86 -20.50
N MET A 113 -3.64 -35.39 -20.26
CA MET A 113 -2.93 -34.54 -21.23
C MET A 113 -2.69 -35.23 -22.58
N LYS A 114 -2.47 -36.55 -22.57
CA LYS A 114 -2.32 -37.35 -23.78
C LYS A 114 -3.62 -37.41 -24.57
N SER A 115 -4.75 -37.63 -23.90
CA SER A 115 -6.09 -37.61 -24.52
C SER A 115 -6.45 -36.23 -25.10
N GLU A 116 -5.93 -35.15 -24.51
CA GLU A 116 -6.11 -33.78 -24.98
C GLU A 116 -5.09 -33.35 -26.07
N GLU A 117 -4.26 -34.28 -26.55
CA GLU A 117 -3.19 -34.05 -27.54
C GLU A 117 -2.13 -33.01 -27.12
N ARG A 118 -1.90 -32.89 -25.81
CA ARG A 118 -0.89 -32.00 -25.20
C ARG A 118 0.47 -32.66 -25.01
N ILE A 119 0.61 -33.93 -25.37
CA ILE A 119 1.86 -34.69 -25.27
C ILE A 119 2.53 -34.84 -26.63
N VAL A 120 3.84 -34.65 -26.69
CA VAL A 120 4.66 -34.83 -27.89
C VAL A 120 5.75 -35.86 -27.63
N PHE A 121 5.77 -36.92 -28.44
CA PHE A 121 6.85 -37.89 -28.48
C PHE A 121 7.86 -37.49 -29.56
N LYS A 122 8.98 -36.87 -29.16
CA LYS A 122 10.03 -36.43 -30.10
C LYS A 122 11.06 -37.54 -30.28
N LYS A 123 11.13 -38.08 -31.50
CA LYS A 123 12.14 -39.09 -31.88
C LYS A 123 13.52 -38.44 -31.98
N LEU A 124 14.51 -39.07 -31.37
CA LEU A 124 15.92 -38.67 -31.40
C LEU A 124 16.64 -39.35 -32.57
N LYS A 125 17.85 -38.85 -32.91
CA LYS A 125 18.68 -39.39 -34.01
C LYS A 125 19.01 -40.88 -33.82
N ASN A 126 19.14 -41.35 -32.59
CA ASN A 126 19.40 -42.76 -32.25
C ASN A 126 18.14 -43.65 -32.27
N GLY A 127 16.99 -43.12 -32.69
CA GLY A 127 15.72 -43.86 -32.75
C GLY A 127 14.93 -43.93 -31.44
N SER A 128 15.51 -43.52 -30.31
CA SER A 128 14.80 -43.40 -29.02
C SER A 128 13.90 -42.17 -28.96
N TYR A 129 13.04 -42.06 -27.95
CA TYR A 129 12.08 -40.97 -27.79
C TYR A 129 12.35 -40.15 -26.53
N ASN A 130 12.03 -38.85 -26.59
CA ASN A 130 11.80 -38.01 -25.42
C ASN A 130 10.35 -37.53 -25.40
N VAL A 131 9.77 -37.45 -24.21
CA VAL A 131 8.39 -37.02 -24.00
C VAL A 131 8.36 -35.55 -23.57
N TYR A 132 7.53 -34.76 -24.23
CA TYR A 132 7.34 -33.35 -23.98
C TYR A 132 5.87 -33.01 -23.74
N LYS A 133 5.63 -31.92 -23.03
CA LYS A 133 4.31 -31.30 -22.85
C LYS A 133 4.24 -30.01 -23.66
N LYS A 134 3.12 -29.80 -24.36
CA LYS A 134 2.75 -28.52 -24.99
C LYS A 134 2.15 -27.57 -23.96
N PHE A 135 2.53 -26.31 -24.05
CA PHE A 135 1.97 -25.19 -23.29
C PHE A 135 1.46 -24.17 -24.28
N TYR A 136 0.18 -23.83 -24.21
CA TYR A 136 -0.47 -22.98 -25.21
C TYR A 136 -0.65 -21.56 -24.70
N GLU A 137 -0.62 -20.59 -25.62
CA GLU A 137 -0.70 -19.15 -25.31
C GLU A 137 -2.02 -18.76 -24.62
N LYS A 138 -3.13 -19.40 -24.99
CA LYS A 138 -4.46 -19.15 -24.42
C LYS A 138 -4.79 -20.03 -23.22
N ASP A 139 -3.89 -20.93 -22.80
CA ASP A 139 -4.08 -21.66 -21.54
C ASP A 139 -4.26 -20.65 -20.39
N ASN A 140 -5.25 -20.91 -19.53
CA ASN A 140 -5.71 -20.04 -18.44
C ASN A 140 -6.06 -18.61 -18.90
N ASN A 141 -6.82 -18.47 -20.00
CA ASN A 141 -7.23 -17.17 -20.55
C ASN A 141 -6.06 -16.22 -20.83
N SER A 142 -4.91 -16.78 -21.26
CA SER A 142 -3.67 -16.02 -21.46
C SER A 142 -3.09 -15.35 -20.21
N GLN A 143 -3.47 -15.84 -19.02
CA GLN A 143 -2.99 -15.35 -17.74
C GLN A 143 -1.93 -16.26 -17.10
N VAL A 144 -1.12 -15.67 -16.24
CA VAL A 144 -0.10 -16.33 -15.41
C VAL A 144 -0.22 -15.85 -13.97
N LEU A 145 0.23 -16.66 -13.02
CA LEU A 145 0.34 -16.23 -11.63
C LEU A 145 1.29 -15.04 -11.53
N THR A 146 0.94 -14.11 -10.66
CA THR A 146 1.76 -12.93 -10.38
C THR A 146 3.08 -13.36 -9.74
N GLU A 147 4.20 -12.88 -10.30
CA GLU A 147 5.52 -13.14 -9.75
C GLU A 147 5.70 -12.41 -8.42
N SER A 148 6.31 -13.07 -7.43
CA SER A 148 6.62 -12.45 -6.14
C SER A 148 7.73 -11.40 -6.23
N ILE A 149 8.47 -11.36 -7.33
CA ILE A 149 9.47 -10.33 -7.63
C ILE A 149 8.91 -9.45 -8.74
N ILE A 150 8.55 -8.23 -8.39
CA ILE A 150 8.05 -7.21 -9.32
C ILE A 150 9.26 -6.45 -9.86
N TYR A 151 9.74 -6.93 -11.01
CA TYR A 151 10.86 -6.34 -11.74
C TYR A 151 10.35 -5.52 -12.94
N ASP A 152 11.04 -4.42 -13.27
CA ASP A 152 10.78 -3.56 -14.43
C ASP A 152 9.33 -3.05 -14.61
N LEU A 153 8.57 -2.90 -13.52
CA LEU A 153 7.21 -2.35 -13.57
C LEU A 153 7.19 -0.81 -13.51
N ALA A 154 7.73 -0.25 -12.43
CA ALA A 154 7.85 1.18 -12.19
C ALA A 154 8.88 1.44 -11.07
N TYR A 155 9.43 2.65 -11.01
CA TYR A 155 10.40 3.09 -10.01
C TYR A 155 9.88 4.33 -9.26
N ASN A 156 10.53 4.67 -8.15
CA ASN A 156 10.20 5.87 -7.38
C ASN A 156 10.30 7.17 -8.21
N GLN A 157 11.14 7.18 -9.25
CA GLN A 157 11.28 8.33 -10.15
C GLN A 157 10.00 8.61 -10.93
N GLN A 158 9.33 7.57 -11.47
CA GLN A 158 8.08 7.76 -12.20
C GLN A 158 6.99 8.38 -11.32
N GLY A 159 6.89 8.02 -10.04
CA GLY A 159 5.91 8.63 -9.14
C GLY A 159 6.09 10.15 -9.01
N LYS A 160 7.34 10.64 -9.00
CA LYS A 160 7.64 12.08 -8.97
C LYS A 160 7.27 12.75 -10.29
N GLU A 161 7.61 12.12 -11.41
CA GLU A 161 7.30 12.61 -12.76
C GLU A 161 5.78 12.69 -12.99
N GLU A 162 5.02 11.70 -12.50
CA GLU A 162 3.56 11.68 -12.54
C GLU A 162 2.95 12.88 -11.81
N LEU A 163 3.43 13.20 -10.60
CA LEU A 163 2.98 14.39 -9.87
C LEU A 163 3.41 15.69 -10.54
N LYS A 164 4.66 15.80 -11.01
CA LYS A 164 5.11 17.01 -11.73
C LYS A 164 4.24 17.28 -12.96
N LYS A 165 3.96 16.25 -13.76
CA LYS A 165 3.05 16.36 -14.91
C LYS A 165 1.64 16.73 -14.48
N LEU A 166 1.13 16.13 -13.42
CA LEU A 166 -0.21 16.42 -12.90
C LEU A 166 -0.35 17.89 -12.51
N PHE A 167 0.69 18.51 -11.96
CA PHE A 167 0.70 19.89 -11.48
C PHE A 167 1.41 20.88 -12.41
N ASN A 168 1.71 20.48 -13.66
CA ASN A 168 2.39 21.31 -14.66
C ASN A 168 3.72 21.93 -14.17
N ILE A 169 4.46 21.21 -13.33
CA ILE A 169 5.80 21.62 -12.89
C ILE A 169 6.81 21.18 -13.95
N ASN A 170 7.21 22.12 -14.79
CA ASN A 170 8.07 21.87 -15.95
C ASN A 170 9.57 22.04 -15.64
N GLU A 171 9.92 22.81 -14.59
CA GLU A 171 11.32 23.13 -14.27
C GLU A 171 11.57 23.16 -12.75
N GLY A 172 12.82 22.95 -12.34
CA GLY A 172 13.25 23.05 -10.95
C GLY A 172 13.21 21.75 -10.11
N ARG A 173 13.78 21.86 -8.90
CA ARG A 173 13.79 20.81 -7.87
C ARG A 173 12.54 20.84 -6.99
N GLU A 174 11.55 21.69 -7.29
CA GLU A 174 10.32 21.75 -6.52
C GLU A 174 9.61 20.40 -6.54
N THR A 175 9.39 19.87 -5.34
CA THR A 175 8.70 18.62 -5.09
C THR A 175 7.48 18.94 -4.25
N ILE A 176 6.30 18.80 -4.85
CA ILE A 176 5.01 18.94 -4.16
C ILE A 176 4.85 17.86 -3.08
N PHE A 177 5.44 16.69 -3.33
CA PHE A 177 5.46 15.56 -2.41
C PHE A 177 6.74 14.77 -2.61
N ASN A 178 7.38 14.38 -1.51
CA ASN A 178 8.76 13.86 -1.57
C ASN A 178 8.87 12.47 -2.17
N ASN A 179 7.99 11.54 -1.79
CA ASN A 179 8.12 10.13 -2.14
C ASN A 179 6.76 9.50 -2.55
N PRO A 180 6.11 10.01 -3.60
CA PRO A 180 4.88 9.41 -4.11
C PRO A 180 5.17 8.01 -4.65
N LYS A 181 4.31 7.04 -4.34
CA LYS A 181 4.35 5.74 -5.02
C LYS A 181 3.87 5.91 -6.47
N PRO A 182 4.49 5.21 -7.45
CA PRO A 182 4.09 5.30 -8.85
C PRO A 182 2.74 4.62 -9.10
N GLU A 183 1.89 5.23 -9.92
CA GLU A 183 0.54 4.72 -10.19
C GLU A 183 0.55 3.31 -10.80
N ALA A 184 1.55 2.96 -11.61
CA ALA A 184 1.65 1.64 -12.21
C ALA A 184 1.81 0.51 -11.18
N LEU A 185 2.47 0.76 -10.05
CA LEU A 185 2.59 -0.21 -8.96
C LEU A 185 1.23 -0.46 -8.29
N LEU A 186 0.52 0.62 -7.95
CA LEU A 186 -0.80 0.52 -7.32
C LEU A 186 -1.82 -0.07 -8.29
N LYS A 187 -1.73 0.23 -9.59
CA LYS A 187 -2.59 -0.36 -10.63
C LYS A 187 -2.42 -1.87 -10.63
N ARG A 188 -1.18 -2.37 -10.63
CA ARG A 188 -0.91 -3.80 -10.56
C ARG A 188 -1.53 -4.44 -9.32
N ILE A 189 -1.36 -3.83 -8.15
CA ILE A 189 -1.88 -4.37 -6.88
C ILE A 189 -3.42 -4.40 -6.88
N ILE A 190 -4.07 -3.29 -7.29
CA ILE A 190 -5.52 -3.18 -7.28
C ILE A 190 -6.14 -4.13 -8.32
N GLU A 191 -5.58 -4.23 -9.53
CA GLU A 191 -6.12 -5.09 -10.59
C GLU A 191 -6.09 -6.58 -10.24
N ILE A 192 -5.02 -7.06 -9.57
CA ILE A 192 -4.94 -8.48 -9.22
C ILE A 192 -5.79 -8.84 -8.00
N SER A 193 -6.14 -7.85 -7.17
CA SER A 193 -6.79 -8.09 -5.87
C SER A 193 -8.25 -7.63 -5.79
N THR A 194 -8.77 -6.97 -6.83
CA THR A 194 -10.12 -6.39 -6.83
C THR A 194 -10.79 -6.46 -8.20
N GLN A 195 -12.12 -6.43 -8.22
CA GLN A 195 -12.95 -6.23 -9.39
C GLN A 195 -13.50 -4.79 -9.46
N GLU A 196 -14.13 -4.42 -10.59
CA GLU A 196 -14.86 -3.15 -10.66
C GLU A 196 -15.91 -3.07 -9.53
N ASN A 197 -16.10 -1.87 -8.96
CA ASN A 197 -16.99 -1.57 -7.83
C ASN A 197 -16.58 -2.08 -6.44
N ASP A 198 -15.51 -2.88 -6.32
CA ASP A 198 -14.94 -3.24 -5.02
C ASP A 198 -14.43 -2.01 -4.27
N LEU A 199 -14.30 -2.14 -2.94
CA LEU A 199 -13.82 -1.08 -2.05
C LEU A 199 -12.32 -1.24 -1.77
N VAL A 200 -11.55 -0.18 -2.05
CA VAL A 200 -10.12 -0.07 -1.69
C VAL A 200 -9.96 0.91 -0.54
N LEU A 201 -9.29 0.50 0.54
CA LEU A 201 -8.99 1.37 1.68
C LEU A 201 -7.48 1.67 1.71
N ASP A 202 -7.14 2.96 1.80
CA ASP A 202 -5.80 3.43 2.08
C ASP A 202 -5.83 4.41 3.24
N PHE A 203 -5.37 3.98 4.41
CA PHE A 203 -5.35 4.82 5.62
C PHE A 203 -4.03 5.59 5.81
N PHE A 204 -3.14 5.54 4.81
CA PHE A 204 -1.94 6.37 4.70
C PHE A 204 -1.85 6.94 3.28
N ALA A 205 -2.89 7.69 2.88
CA ALA A 205 -3.11 8.05 1.49
C ALA A 205 -1.95 8.84 0.85
N GLY A 206 -1.20 9.61 1.62
CA GLY A 206 -0.01 10.36 1.21
C GLY A 206 -0.30 11.27 0.01
N SER A 207 0.33 11.02 -1.13
CA SER A 207 0.04 11.80 -2.35
C SER A 207 -1.30 11.44 -3.04
N GLY A 208 -2.15 10.61 -2.43
CA GLY A 208 -3.44 10.16 -2.97
C GLY A 208 -3.32 9.19 -4.15
N THR A 209 -2.19 8.48 -4.29
CA THR A 209 -1.94 7.60 -5.45
C THR A 209 -2.93 6.44 -5.51
N THR A 210 -3.17 5.76 -4.39
CA THR A 210 -4.12 4.63 -4.32
C THR A 210 -5.52 5.06 -4.70
N CYS A 211 -6.01 6.18 -4.14
CA CYS A 211 -7.31 6.76 -4.46
C CYS A 211 -7.44 7.11 -5.95
N ALA A 212 -6.41 7.75 -6.52
CA ALA A 212 -6.40 8.12 -7.94
C ALA A 212 -6.49 6.88 -8.85
N VAL A 213 -5.72 5.84 -8.55
CA VAL A 213 -5.70 4.60 -9.36
C VAL A 213 -6.99 3.81 -9.18
N ALA A 214 -7.47 3.63 -7.94
CA ALA A 214 -8.73 2.97 -7.66
C ALA A 214 -9.88 3.65 -8.43
N HIS A 215 -9.92 4.99 -8.43
CA HIS A 215 -10.91 5.76 -9.17
C HIS A 215 -10.85 5.50 -10.69
N LYS A 216 -9.66 5.58 -11.30
CA LYS A 216 -9.49 5.33 -12.76
C LYS A 216 -9.87 3.90 -13.15
N LEU A 217 -9.65 2.95 -12.24
CA LEU A 217 -10.06 1.55 -12.37
C LEU A 217 -11.54 1.32 -11.98
N LYS A 218 -12.33 2.36 -11.70
CA LYS A 218 -13.76 2.24 -11.28
C LYS A 218 -13.97 1.38 -10.03
N ARG A 219 -13.07 1.47 -9.07
CA ARG A 219 -13.26 0.94 -7.71
C ARG A 219 -13.81 2.04 -6.81
N LYS A 220 -14.58 1.67 -5.79
CA LYS A 220 -14.89 2.55 -4.67
C LYS A 220 -13.62 2.66 -3.81
N TYR A 221 -13.43 3.77 -3.13
CA TYR A 221 -12.29 3.90 -2.22
C TYR A 221 -12.57 4.79 -1.03
N ILE A 222 -11.80 4.56 0.03
CA ILE A 222 -11.68 5.42 1.19
C ILE A 222 -10.19 5.72 1.34
N GLY A 223 -9.84 7.00 1.32
CA GLY A 223 -8.50 7.49 1.61
C GLY A 223 -8.51 8.29 2.91
N ILE A 224 -7.58 8.02 3.81
CA ILE A 224 -7.39 8.79 5.05
C ILE A 224 -5.99 9.42 5.00
N GLU A 225 -5.94 10.72 5.28
CA GLU A 225 -4.69 11.48 5.37
C GLU A 225 -4.78 12.46 6.55
N MET A 226 -3.68 12.58 7.30
CA MET A 226 -3.56 13.47 8.45
C MET A 226 -2.60 14.64 8.18
N GLY A 227 -1.76 14.54 7.15
CA GLY A 227 -0.80 15.57 6.80
C GLY A 227 -1.42 16.80 6.16
N GLU A 228 -0.78 17.95 6.37
CA GLU A 228 -1.18 19.28 5.87
C GLU A 228 -1.18 19.40 4.32
N HIS A 229 -0.77 18.33 3.63
CA HIS A 229 -0.70 18.27 2.18
C HIS A 229 -2.01 17.77 1.53
N PHE A 230 -3.06 17.51 2.31
CA PHE A 230 -4.36 17.09 1.76
C PHE A 230 -4.90 18.10 0.74
N ASP A 231 -4.98 19.38 1.12
CA ASP A 231 -5.54 20.45 0.28
C ASP A 231 -4.63 20.85 -0.88
N SER A 232 -3.32 20.74 -0.71
CA SER A 232 -2.35 21.11 -1.73
C SER A 232 -2.01 19.98 -2.71
N VAL A 233 -2.24 18.72 -2.33
CA VAL A 233 -1.80 17.55 -3.12
C VAL A 233 -2.94 16.58 -3.44
N ILE A 234 -3.57 15.98 -2.43
CA ILE A 234 -4.57 14.93 -2.63
C ILE A 234 -5.82 15.48 -3.30
N LEU A 235 -6.42 16.53 -2.73
CA LEU A 235 -7.67 17.09 -3.23
C LEU A 235 -7.52 17.62 -4.68
N PRO A 236 -6.49 18.39 -5.04
CA PRO A 236 -6.27 18.79 -6.43
C PRO A 236 -6.01 17.61 -7.36
N ARG A 237 -5.31 16.57 -6.90
CA ARG A 237 -5.10 15.34 -7.67
C ARG A 237 -6.41 14.64 -7.98
N LEU A 238 -7.26 14.43 -6.98
CA LEU A 238 -8.56 13.77 -7.17
C LEU A 238 -9.48 14.60 -8.07
N LYS A 239 -9.51 15.93 -7.90
CA LYS A 239 -10.24 16.83 -8.82
C LYS A 239 -9.81 16.66 -10.27
N LYS A 240 -8.49 16.57 -10.53
CA LYS A 240 -7.96 16.33 -11.89
C LYS A 240 -8.32 14.95 -12.44
N VAL A 241 -8.28 13.91 -11.60
CA VAL A 241 -8.70 12.55 -11.99
C VAL A 241 -10.19 12.53 -12.36
N ILE A 242 -11.06 13.07 -11.51
CA ILE A 242 -12.51 13.18 -11.77
C ILE A 242 -12.76 14.02 -13.02
N GLY A 243 -11.99 15.09 -13.24
CA GLY A 243 -12.03 15.90 -14.46
C GLY A 243 -11.47 15.22 -15.72
N GLY A 244 -11.03 13.96 -15.64
CA GLY A 244 -10.55 13.19 -16.79
C GLY A 244 -9.14 13.55 -17.27
N PHE A 245 -8.33 14.20 -16.43
CA PHE A 245 -6.95 14.54 -16.77
C PHE A 245 -6.10 13.28 -17.02
N LYS A 246 -5.37 13.26 -18.13
CA LYS A 246 -4.61 12.11 -18.60
C LYS A 246 -3.20 12.09 -18.01
N SER A 247 -3.03 11.39 -16.89
CA SER A 247 -1.73 11.19 -16.23
C SER A 247 -1.53 9.76 -15.73
N GLY A 248 -0.27 9.39 -15.45
CA GLY A 248 0.07 8.13 -14.78
C GLY A 248 -0.46 6.87 -15.48
N ALA A 249 -1.03 5.97 -14.71
CA ALA A 249 -1.61 4.71 -15.18
C ALA A 249 -3.10 4.88 -15.54
N ALA A 250 -3.66 3.90 -16.26
CA ALA A 250 -5.07 3.86 -16.68
C ALA A 250 -5.51 5.15 -17.43
N LYS A 251 -4.76 5.53 -18.48
CA LYS A 251 -4.97 6.79 -19.23
C LYS A 251 -6.22 6.76 -20.10
N GLU A 252 -6.82 5.61 -20.32
CA GLU A 252 -8.09 5.43 -21.00
C GLU A 252 -9.28 6.03 -20.21
N PHE A 253 -9.14 6.23 -18.89
CA PHE A 253 -10.20 6.81 -18.05
C PHE A 253 -10.52 8.26 -18.41
N ASN A 254 -11.76 8.55 -18.81
CA ASN A 254 -12.20 9.85 -19.34
C ASN A 254 -12.83 10.79 -18.29
N GLY A 255 -12.67 10.51 -17.01
CA GLY A 255 -13.28 11.31 -15.93
C GLY A 255 -14.66 10.83 -15.52
N GLY A 256 -15.30 11.58 -14.63
CA GLY A 256 -16.58 11.28 -14.00
C GLY A 256 -16.45 10.84 -12.54
N GLY A 257 -17.59 10.57 -11.91
CA GLY A 257 -17.66 10.20 -10.50
C GLY A 257 -17.66 11.39 -9.55
N VAL A 258 -17.70 11.08 -8.26
CA VAL A 258 -17.73 12.07 -7.18
C VAL A 258 -16.88 11.56 -6.02
N VAL A 259 -16.27 12.48 -5.30
CA VAL A 259 -15.61 12.20 -4.02
C VAL A 259 -16.27 13.06 -2.97
N LYS A 260 -16.63 12.44 -1.85
CA LYS A 260 -17.06 13.15 -0.67
C LYS A 260 -15.88 13.25 0.28
N VAL A 261 -15.58 14.48 0.69
CA VAL A 261 -14.51 14.78 1.65
C VAL A 261 -15.14 14.99 3.02
N TYR A 262 -14.53 14.39 4.02
CA TYR A 262 -14.88 14.57 5.42
C TYR A 262 -13.62 15.02 6.14
N ALA A 263 -13.72 16.08 6.92
CA ALA A 263 -12.71 16.43 7.92
C ALA A 263 -13.19 15.86 9.26
N LEU A 264 -12.30 15.19 9.99
CA LEU A 264 -12.57 14.85 11.38
C LEU A 264 -12.19 16.06 12.21
N GLU A 265 -13.17 16.61 12.91
CA GLU A 265 -12.95 17.68 13.87
C GLU A 265 -12.75 17.04 15.25
N SER A 266 -11.83 17.61 16.03
CA SER A 266 -11.72 17.29 17.44
C SER A 266 -13.00 17.68 18.17
N TYR A 267 -13.25 17.02 19.31
CA TYR A 267 -14.38 17.36 20.17
C TYR A 267 -14.40 18.86 20.53
N GLU A 268 -13.22 19.43 20.81
CA GLU A 268 -13.06 20.86 21.13
C GLU A 268 -13.39 21.78 19.94
N GLU A 269 -13.00 21.42 18.72
CA GLU A 269 -13.36 22.21 17.53
C GLU A 269 -14.86 22.20 17.28
N ILE A 270 -15.52 21.06 17.53
CA ILE A 270 -16.97 20.95 17.45
C ILE A 270 -17.62 21.86 18.48
N LEU A 271 -17.16 21.84 19.75
CA LEU A 271 -17.66 22.75 20.79
C LEU A 271 -17.48 24.23 20.41
N ARG A 272 -16.34 24.59 19.81
CA ARG A 272 -16.08 25.97 19.33
C ARG A 272 -16.98 26.40 18.18
N LYS A 273 -17.43 25.47 17.34
CA LYS A 273 -18.22 25.75 16.12
C LYS A 273 -19.71 25.53 16.29
N ILE A 274 -20.16 24.84 17.34
CA ILE A 274 -21.58 24.66 17.65
C ILE A 274 -22.22 26.03 17.87
N LYS A 275 -23.24 26.33 17.05
CA LYS A 275 -24.17 27.45 17.25
C LYS A 275 -25.47 26.88 17.80
N HIS A 276 -25.84 27.27 19.02
CA HIS A 276 -27.14 26.94 19.58
C HIS A 276 -28.21 27.89 19.02
N GLU A 277 -29.43 27.39 18.80
CA GLU A 277 -30.53 28.18 18.22
C GLU A 277 -30.93 29.41 19.06
N ASP A 278 -30.60 29.45 20.36
CA ASP A 278 -31.02 30.49 21.31
C ASP A 278 -29.87 31.17 22.10
N ASN A 279 -28.70 31.40 21.50
CA ASN A 279 -27.68 32.25 22.15
C ASN A 279 -26.86 33.05 21.12
N ASP A 280 -27.11 34.36 21.04
CA ASP A 280 -26.34 35.34 20.26
C ASP A 280 -24.93 35.63 20.81
N LYS A 281 -24.52 34.94 21.89
CA LYS A 281 -23.16 35.02 22.42
C LYS A 281 -22.39 33.76 22.02
N PRO A 282 -21.28 33.88 21.26
CA PRO A 282 -20.35 32.77 21.17
C PRO A 282 -19.89 32.41 22.59
N LEU A 283 -19.74 31.13 22.89
CA LEU A 283 -18.91 30.69 24.01
C LEU A 283 -17.47 31.12 23.71
N ALA A 284 -17.18 32.40 23.96
CA ALA A 284 -15.85 32.96 23.85
C ALA A 284 -15.03 32.42 25.02
N TYR A 285 -14.37 31.28 24.79
CA TYR A 285 -13.37 30.75 25.71
C TYR A 285 -12.24 31.77 25.97
N ASP A 286 -12.06 32.76 25.08
CA ASP A 286 -11.17 33.91 25.26
C ASP A 286 -11.47 34.68 26.57
N GLU A 287 -12.74 34.79 26.99
CA GLU A 287 -13.07 35.43 28.27
C GLU A 287 -12.74 34.53 29.47
N GLN A 288 -12.91 33.20 29.37
CA GLN A 288 -12.61 32.28 30.48
C GLN A 288 -11.10 32.05 30.70
N TYR A 289 -10.28 32.04 29.65
CA TYR A 289 -8.82 31.90 29.81
C TYR A 289 -8.17 33.19 30.34
N SER A 290 -8.75 34.36 30.05
CA SER A 290 -8.34 35.65 30.65
C SER A 290 -8.50 35.67 32.17
N ASP A 291 -9.40 34.87 32.75
CA ASP A 291 -9.58 34.82 34.19
C ASP A 291 -8.48 33.99 34.88
N LEU A 292 -7.82 33.07 34.18
CA LEU A 292 -6.77 32.19 34.71
C LEU A 292 -5.38 32.83 34.73
N VAL A 293 -5.16 33.86 33.92
CA VAL A 293 -3.88 34.56 33.81
C VAL A 293 -4.12 36.06 33.91
N GLU A 294 -3.47 36.72 34.86
CA GLU A 294 -3.58 38.17 35.06
C GLU A 294 -2.25 38.87 34.71
N CYS A 295 -2.33 40.11 34.26
CA CYS A 295 -1.14 40.96 34.05
C CYS A 295 -0.87 41.79 35.31
N LYS A 296 0.26 41.54 35.97
CA LYS A 296 0.76 42.31 37.12
C LYS A 296 2.12 42.90 36.77
N ASN A 297 2.28 44.22 36.88
CA ASN A 297 3.53 44.94 36.62
C ASN A 297 4.18 44.56 35.27
N GLU A 298 3.40 44.61 34.19
CA GLU A 298 3.85 44.26 32.82
C GLU A 298 4.32 42.80 32.65
N SER A 299 4.02 41.92 33.61
CA SER A 299 4.31 40.47 33.55
C SER A 299 3.04 39.65 33.70
N TYR A 300 2.92 38.57 32.92
CA TYR A 300 1.80 37.63 33.01
C TYR A 300 2.03 36.65 34.16
N THR A 301 1.01 36.44 34.98
CA THR A 301 1.03 35.58 36.17
C THR A 301 -0.23 34.76 36.28
N LEU A 302 -0.15 33.61 36.94
CA LEU A 302 -1.32 32.75 37.17
C LEU A 302 -2.26 33.39 38.20
N ASN A 303 -3.54 33.53 37.88
CA ASN A 303 -4.56 34.02 38.80
C ASN A 303 -5.02 32.89 39.74
N LEU A 304 -4.28 32.72 40.83
CA LEU A 304 -4.54 31.67 41.83
C LEU A 304 -5.95 31.77 42.43
N ASN A 305 -6.47 32.99 42.63
CA ASN A 305 -7.79 33.22 43.22
C ASN A 305 -8.92 32.75 42.29
N ALA A 306 -8.78 32.92 40.98
CA ALA A 306 -9.76 32.42 40.02
C ALA A 306 -9.77 30.89 40.00
N LEU A 307 -8.58 30.28 40.00
CA LEU A 307 -8.42 28.82 40.01
C LEU A 307 -8.97 28.16 41.28
N GLU A 308 -8.75 28.76 42.45
CA GLU A 308 -9.35 28.29 43.71
C GLU A 308 -10.88 28.34 43.67
N LYS A 309 -11.47 29.42 43.15
CA LYS A 309 -12.94 29.52 43.01
C LYS A 309 -13.53 28.49 42.06
N MET A 310 -12.75 28.05 41.07
CA MET A 310 -13.13 26.99 40.13
C MET A 310 -12.92 25.58 40.71
N GLY A 311 -12.34 25.45 41.90
CA GLY A 311 -12.05 24.16 42.53
C GLY A 311 -10.90 23.40 41.88
N VAL A 312 -9.99 24.09 41.19
CA VAL A 312 -8.84 23.48 40.51
C VAL A 312 -7.71 23.26 41.51
N ASP A 313 -7.31 22.00 41.73
CA ASP A 313 -6.08 21.68 42.46
C ASP A 313 -4.87 21.81 41.53
N ILE A 314 -4.25 23.01 41.57
CA ILE A 314 -3.08 23.33 40.74
C ILE A 314 -1.90 22.42 41.09
N LYS A 315 -1.75 22.04 42.37
CA LYS A 315 -0.65 21.19 42.81
C LYS A 315 -0.79 19.80 42.21
N GLU A 316 -1.97 19.19 42.35
CA GLU A 316 -2.25 17.88 41.75
C GLU A 316 -2.08 17.92 40.22
N THR A 317 -2.55 18.98 39.59
CA THR A 317 -2.40 19.18 38.13
C THR A 317 -0.92 19.20 37.71
N LEU A 318 -0.08 19.97 38.41
CA LEU A 318 1.36 20.04 38.15
C LEU A 318 2.06 18.69 38.40
N GLU A 319 1.68 17.97 39.47
CA GLU A 319 2.22 16.65 39.77
C GLU A 319 1.86 15.62 38.71
N ASN A 320 0.63 15.65 38.19
CA ASN A 320 0.15 14.76 37.13
C ASN A 320 0.81 15.04 35.78
N LEU A 321 0.97 16.32 35.41
CA LEU A 321 1.60 16.71 34.14
C LEU A 321 3.08 16.31 34.07
N TRP A 322 3.82 16.51 35.18
CA TRP A 322 5.27 16.31 35.19
C TRP A 322 5.69 14.94 35.73
N GLY A 323 4.77 14.18 36.35
CA GLY A 323 5.08 12.91 37.02
C GLY A 323 6.01 13.07 38.23
N LEU A 324 6.15 14.29 38.76
CA LEU A 324 7.06 14.65 39.85
C LEU A 324 6.28 15.36 40.96
N LYS A 325 6.63 15.10 42.22
CA LYS A 325 6.00 15.81 43.35
C LYS A 325 6.41 17.28 43.39
N VAL A 326 5.46 18.15 43.69
CA VAL A 326 5.71 19.60 43.85
C VAL A 326 6.29 19.86 45.24
N GLU A 327 7.43 20.55 45.28
CA GLU A 327 8.05 21.02 46.53
C GLU A 327 7.43 22.34 46.99
N PHE A 328 7.32 23.31 46.06
CA PHE A 328 6.53 24.53 46.23
C PHE A 328 6.12 25.12 44.87
N PHE A 329 5.12 25.99 44.86
CA PHE A 329 4.76 26.81 43.71
C PHE A 329 4.19 28.17 44.16
N ASN A 330 4.20 29.15 43.24
CA ASN A 330 3.55 30.46 43.39
C ASN A 330 3.02 30.94 42.03
N GLU A 331 2.49 32.16 41.96
CA GLU A 331 1.90 32.75 40.74
C GLU A 331 2.87 32.86 39.53
N LYS A 332 4.18 32.69 39.73
CA LYS A 332 5.22 32.80 38.68
C LYS A 332 6.01 31.53 38.45
N MET A 333 6.27 30.71 39.48
CA MET A 333 7.24 29.62 39.42
C MET A 333 6.76 28.38 40.18
N VAL A 334 7.28 27.22 39.79
CA VAL A 334 7.13 25.93 40.47
C VAL A 334 8.49 25.25 40.62
N LYS A 335 8.71 24.59 41.76
CA LYS A 335 9.85 23.71 42.00
C LYS A 335 9.38 22.28 42.26
N PHE A 336 9.90 21.35 41.47
CA PHE A 336 9.63 19.92 41.61
C PHE A 336 10.72 19.23 42.43
N LYS A 337 10.35 18.22 43.23
CA LYS A 337 11.31 17.44 44.01
C LYS A 337 12.32 16.75 43.09
N GLY A 338 13.60 16.93 43.38
CA GLY A 338 14.70 16.36 42.60
C GLY A 338 15.17 17.21 41.41
N ASN A 339 14.56 18.38 41.18
CA ASN A 339 15.05 19.37 40.24
C ASN A 339 15.80 20.51 40.96
N ASP A 340 17.01 20.81 40.48
CA ASP A 340 17.86 21.88 41.03
C ASP A 340 17.40 23.29 40.61
N LYS A 341 16.48 23.39 39.65
CA LYS A 341 16.02 24.66 39.06
C LYS A 341 14.50 24.81 39.16
N GLU A 342 14.08 26.05 39.39
CA GLU A 342 12.69 26.47 39.31
C GLU A 342 12.25 26.60 37.85
N VAL A 343 10.99 26.28 37.58
CA VAL A 343 10.36 26.38 36.27
C VAL A 343 9.27 27.43 36.32
N GLU A 344 9.18 28.28 35.30
CA GLU A 344 8.06 29.23 35.16
C GLU A 344 6.72 28.49 35.14
N ILE A 345 5.76 28.93 35.96
CA ILE A 345 4.53 28.16 36.20
C ILE A 345 3.65 28.08 34.96
N LEU A 346 3.56 29.14 34.16
CA LEU A 346 2.81 29.14 32.90
C LEU A 346 3.43 28.16 31.88
N LYS A 347 4.77 28.02 31.90
CA LYS A 347 5.47 27.04 31.08
C LYS A 347 5.24 25.62 31.59
N ALA A 348 5.22 25.42 32.91
CA ALA A 348 4.93 24.13 33.53
C ALA A 348 3.49 23.66 33.26
N LEU A 349 2.56 24.60 33.14
CA LEU A 349 1.16 24.35 32.83
C LEU A 349 0.83 24.43 31.34
N LYS A 350 1.80 24.59 30.44
CA LYS A 350 1.55 24.83 29.00
C LYS A 350 0.66 23.79 28.32
N GLU A 351 0.67 22.54 28.79
CA GLU A 351 -0.19 21.49 28.24
C GLU A 351 -1.63 21.52 28.79
N ALA A 352 -1.85 22.14 29.96
CA ALA A 352 -3.16 22.34 30.57
C ALA A 352 -3.76 23.73 30.29
N LEU A 353 -2.92 24.75 30.14
CA LEU A 353 -3.26 26.08 29.68
C LEU A 353 -3.14 26.08 28.16
N ILE A 354 -4.24 25.78 27.48
CA ILE A 354 -4.32 25.86 26.03
C ILE A 354 -4.26 27.35 25.66
N TRP A 355 -3.17 27.76 25.01
CA TRP A 355 -2.94 29.12 24.51
C TRP A 355 -3.79 29.43 23.27
#